data_AF-A0A7S0SM27-F1
#
_entry.id   AF-A0A7S0SM27-F1
#
_cell.length_a   1.000
_cell.length_b   1.000
_cell.length_c   1.000
_cell.angle_alpha   90.00
_cell.angle_beta   90.00
_cell.angle_gamma   90.00
#
_symmetry.space_group_name_H-M   'P 1'
#
loop_
_entity.id
_entity.type
_entity.pdbx_description
1 polymer ?
#
loop_
_entity_poly.entity_id
_entity_poly.type
_entity_poly.pdbx_seq_one_letter_code
_entity_poly.pdbx_strand_id
1 'polypeptide(L)'
;SVRTTHLPEAKQRESTPMADDTDIDELVLAGHGGALHHADDGVDPNEARRDALERRLKCEVIRVAEEAAREKGVQVSPHVAQCLTELTMAYAEHLAEDLWAFAQHRRGKIITHEDVLLAVRRIPAVRESVQALLPAERRKKQTTLNLGG
;
A
#
# COMPACT_ATOMS: atom_id res chain seq x y z
N SER A 1 -79.91 -4.71 -17.39
CA SER A 1 -79.79 -4.69 -15.93
C SER A 1 -78.45 -4.08 -15.59
N VAL A 2 -78.45 -2.92 -14.90
CA VAL A 2 -77.31 -2.26 -14.20
C VAL A 2 -76.16 -1.75 -15.12
N ARG A 3 -75.58 -0.53 -15.06
CA ARG A 3 -75.79 0.79 -14.41
C ARG A 3 -74.62 1.65 -15.00
N THR A 4 -74.88 2.68 -15.81
CA THR A 4 -74.72 4.11 -15.44
C THR A 4 -73.34 4.73 -15.74
N THR A 5 -73.31 5.62 -16.76
CA THR A 5 -72.66 6.97 -16.92
C THR A 5 -71.19 7.18 -16.50
N HIS A 6 -70.31 7.95 -17.16
CA HIS A 6 -70.42 9.33 -17.67
C HIS A 6 -69.18 9.66 -18.58
N LEU A 7 -69.36 10.49 -19.62
CA LEU A 7 -68.33 11.25 -20.39
C LEU A 7 -67.77 12.44 -19.54
N PRO A 8 -66.76 13.28 -19.95
CA PRO A 8 -66.21 13.53 -21.31
C PRO A 8 -64.67 13.82 -21.49
N GLU A 9 -64.27 13.86 -22.77
CA GLU A 9 -63.28 14.72 -23.45
C GLU A 9 -61.78 14.77 -23.04
N ALA A 10 -60.92 14.31 -23.95
CA ALA A 10 -59.53 14.77 -24.07
C ALA A 10 -59.12 14.95 -25.56
N LYS A 11 -59.24 16.21 -25.98
CA LYS A 11 -58.49 16.98 -26.98
C LYS A 11 -57.48 16.25 -27.90
N GLN A 12 -57.78 16.33 -29.20
CA GLN A 12 -56.90 16.08 -30.35
C GLN A 12 -55.58 16.86 -30.29
N ARG A 13 -54.48 16.28 -30.79
CA ARG A 13 -53.84 16.62 -32.08
C ARG A 13 -52.47 15.95 -32.23
N GLU A 14 -52.40 15.06 -33.20
CA GLU A 14 -51.21 14.53 -33.85
C GLU A 14 -50.75 15.55 -34.91
N SER A 15 -49.50 16.00 -34.84
CA SER A 15 -48.73 16.60 -35.95
C SER A 15 -47.29 16.80 -35.48
N THR A 16 -46.40 15.89 -35.89
CA THR A 16 -44.95 16.01 -35.78
C THR A 16 -44.46 17.13 -36.71
N PRO A 17 -43.74 18.15 -36.22
CA PRO A 17 -42.90 18.96 -37.08
C PRO A 17 -41.50 18.34 -37.16
N MET A 18 -41.06 18.15 -38.40
CA MET A 18 -39.67 17.90 -38.80
C MET A 18 -38.78 18.98 -38.19
N ALA A 19 -37.79 18.58 -37.38
CA ALA A 19 -36.75 19.50 -36.92
C ALA A 19 -35.83 19.83 -38.10
N ASP A 20 -35.70 21.12 -38.32
CA ASP A 20 -34.94 21.80 -39.36
C ASP A 20 -33.43 21.60 -39.17
N ASP A 21 -32.70 21.60 -40.28
CA ASP A 21 -31.34 21.08 -40.48
C ASP A 21 -30.25 22.08 -40.04
N THR A 22 -30.40 22.72 -38.87
CA THR A 22 -29.48 23.80 -38.45
C THR A 22 -28.92 23.72 -37.02
N ASP A 23 -29.22 22.69 -36.23
CA ASP A 23 -28.78 22.64 -34.81
C ASP A 23 -27.70 21.57 -34.51
N ILE A 24 -26.96 21.10 -35.52
CA ILE A 24 -25.86 20.11 -35.33
C ILE A 24 -24.49 20.78 -35.08
N ASP A 25 -24.34 22.09 -35.34
CA ASP A 25 -23.05 22.78 -35.20
C ASP A 25 -22.77 23.43 -33.83
N GLU A 26 -23.72 23.39 -32.88
CA GLU A 26 -23.47 23.83 -31.49
C GLU A 26 -23.01 22.69 -30.55
N LEU A 27 -22.99 21.45 -31.05
CA LEU A 27 -22.64 20.25 -30.27
C LEU A 27 -21.21 19.73 -30.49
N VAL A 28 -20.37 20.41 -31.28
CA VAL A 28 -19.01 19.89 -31.61
C VAL A 28 -17.86 20.89 -31.38
N LEU A 29 -18.11 22.18 -31.10
CA LEU A 29 -17.03 23.18 -30.96
C LEU A 29 -17.01 24.05 -29.70
N ALA A 30 -17.77 23.73 -28.65
CA ALA A 30 -17.43 24.15 -27.28
C ALA A 30 -16.54 23.06 -26.66
N GLY A 31 -15.29 23.03 -27.14
CA GLY A 31 -14.26 22.12 -26.65
C GLY A 31 -14.23 22.15 -25.12
N HIS A 32 -14.60 21.01 -24.54
CA HIS A 32 -14.20 20.60 -23.21
C HIS A 32 -12.69 20.34 -23.24
N GLY A 33 -11.92 21.38 -23.55
CA GLY A 33 -10.50 21.45 -23.31
C GLY A 33 -10.38 21.48 -21.81
N GLY A 34 -10.32 20.28 -21.22
CA GLY A 34 -10.05 20.06 -19.83
C GLY A 34 -8.86 20.92 -19.47
N ALA A 35 -9.15 22.06 -18.83
CA ALA A 35 -8.29 22.55 -17.78
C ALA A 35 -8.22 21.38 -16.81
N LEU A 36 -7.18 20.56 -17.01
CA LEU A 36 -6.66 19.74 -15.94
C LEU A 36 -6.50 20.73 -14.80
N HIS A 37 -7.46 20.69 -13.89
CA HIS A 37 -7.19 20.88 -12.49
C HIS A 37 -6.08 19.86 -12.22
N HIS A 38 -4.84 20.24 -12.52
CA HIS A 38 -3.76 19.95 -11.61
C HIS A 38 -4.14 20.79 -10.38
N ALA A 39 -5.12 20.27 -9.63
CA ALA A 39 -5.04 20.37 -8.21
C ALA A 39 -3.61 19.93 -7.93
N ASP A 40 -2.80 20.90 -7.53
CA ASP A 40 -1.80 20.64 -6.52
C ASP A 40 -2.58 19.98 -5.38
N ASP A 41 -2.87 18.69 -5.53
CA ASP A 41 -3.40 17.85 -4.48
C ASP A 41 -2.27 17.95 -3.46
N GLY A 42 -2.46 18.79 -2.44
CA GLY A 42 -1.48 19.10 -1.39
C GLY A 42 -1.12 17.88 -0.52
N VAL A 43 -1.17 16.69 -1.12
CA VAL A 43 -0.60 15.44 -0.63
C VAL A 43 0.89 15.68 -0.45
N ASP A 44 1.31 15.63 0.81
CA ASP A 44 2.72 15.69 1.17
C ASP A 44 3.47 14.63 0.34
N PRO A 45 4.54 15.01 -0.40
CA PRO A 45 5.33 14.06 -1.17
C PRO A 45 5.87 12.90 -0.31
N ASN A 46 6.02 13.10 1.01
CA ASN A 46 6.35 12.01 1.94
C ASN A 46 5.19 11.03 2.14
N GLU A 47 3.96 11.52 2.21
CA GLU A 47 2.76 10.71 2.31
C GLU A 47 2.54 9.89 1.03
N ALA A 48 2.62 10.54 -0.13
CA ALA A 48 2.57 9.85 -1.42
C ALA A 48 3.65 8.75 -1.56
N ARG A 49 4.85 9.01 -1.04
CA ARG A 49 5.94 8.03 -1.02
C ARG A 49 5.65 6.88 -0.06
N ARG A 50 5.10 7.16 1.13
CA ARG A 50 4.70 6.15 2.11
C ARG A 50 3.64 5.22 1.53
N ASP A 51 2.63 5.77 0.89
CA ASP A 51 1.57 5.01 0.23
C ASP A 51 2.11 4.12 -0.91
N ALA A 52 3.10 4.62 -1.65
CA ALA A 52 3.76 3.83 -2.68
C ALA A 52 4.57 2.65 -2.10
N LEU A 53 5.22 2.85 -0.96
CA LEU A 53 5.95 1.79 -0.25
C LEU A 53 4.98 0.77 0.35
N GLU A 54 3.90 1.21 0.99
CA GLU A 54 2.89 0.34 1.58
C GLU A 54 2.26 -0.55 0.52
N ARG A 55 1.87 0.01 -0.64
CA ARG A 55 1.32 -0.79 -1.74
C ARG A 55 2.28 -1.88 -2.23
N ARG A 56 3.57 -1.56 -2.37
CA ARG A 56 4.59 -2.54 -2.78
C ARG A 56 4.79 -3.62 -1.72
N LEU A 57 4.89 -3.21 -0.46
CA LEU A 57 5.03 -4.14 0.66
C LEU A 57 3.83 -5.08 0.74
N LYS A 58 2.61 -4.57 0.56
CA LYS A 58 1.39 -5.37 0.56
C LYS A 58 1.41 -6.47 -0.50
N CYS A 59 1.91 -6.18 -1.70
CA CYS A 59 2.07 -7.19 -2.75
C CYS A 59 3.03 -8.32 -2.31
N GLU A 60 4.16 -7.97 -1.70
CA GLU A 60 5.15 -8.96 -1.23
C GLU A 60 4.64 -9.76 -0.02
N VAL A 61 3.94 -9.11 0.91
CA VAL A 61 3.29 -9.76 2.04
C VAL A 61 2.25 -10.78 1.58
N ILE A 62 1.42 -10.44 0.59
CA ILE A 62 0.43 -11.36 0.01
C ILE A 62 1.14 -12.58 -0.57
N ARG A 63 2.21 -12.37 -1.36
CA ARG A 63 2.98 -13.47 -1.97
C ARG A 63 3.52 -14.44 -0.93
N VAL A 64 4.22 -13.93 0.08
CA VAL A 64 4.78 -14.77 1.17
C VAL A 64 3.68 -15.49 1.93
N ALA A 65 2.58 -14.79 2.25
CA ALA A 65 1.47 -15.38 2.98
C ALA A 65 0.76 -16.48 2.17
N GLU A 66 0.58 -16.29 0.86
CA GLU A 66 -0.04 -17.28 -0.04
C GLU A 66 0.82 -18.53 -0.18
N GLU A 67 2.15 -18.38 -0.27
CA GLU A 67 3.06 -19.54 -0.29
C GLU A 67 2.95 -20.37 1.00
N ALA A 68 2.96 -19.71 2.16
CA ALA A 68 2.79 -20.37 3.45
C ALA A 68 1.38 -20.97 3.65
N ALA A 69 0.35 -20.35 3.07
CA ALA A 69 -1.02 -20.83 3.13
C ALA A 69 -1.26 -22.05 2.20
N ARG A 70 -0.63 -22.05 1.02
CA ARG A 70 -0.67 -23.14 0.05
C ARG A 70 -0.15 -24.45 0.63
N GLU A 71 0.93 -24.41 1.41
CA GLU A 71 1.47 -25.58 2.11
C GLU A 71 0.46 -26.21 3.09
N LYS A 72 -0.50 -25.43 3.57
CA LYS A 72 -1.51 -25.83 4.55
C LYS A 72 -2.90 -26.01 3.94
N GLY A 73 -3.05 -25.83 2.63
CA GLY A 73 -4.33 -25.93 1.93
C GLY A 73 -5.35 -24.85 2.29
N VAL A 74 -4.90 -23.68 2.76
CA VAL A 74 -5.78 -22.56 3.13
C VAL A 74 -5.56 -21.36 2.22
N GLN A 75 -6.50 -20.41 2.24
CA GLN A 75 -6.41 -19.14 1.50
C GLN A 75 -6.19 -17.97 2.47
N VAL A 76 -5.43 -16.97 2.02
CA VAL A 76 -5.18 -15.74 2.78
C VAL A 76 -6.34 -14.77 2.54
N SER A 77 -6.96 -14.28 3.62
CA SER A 77 -8.01 -13.27 3.49
C SER A 77 -7.43 -11.86 3.29
N PRO A 78 -8.15 -10.92 2.66
CA PRO A 78 -7.70 -9.54 2.52
C PRO A 78 -7.38 -8.85 3.85
N HIS A 79 -8.10 -9.20 4.93
CA HIS A 79 -7.87 -8.68 6.27
C HIS A 79 -6.53 -9.14 6.85
N VAL A 80 -6.17 -10.41 6.63
CA VAL A 80 -4.86 -10.94 7.04
C VAL A 80 -3.74 -10.24 6.26
N ALA A 81 -3.91 -10.05 4.96
CA ALA A 81 -2.93 -9.35 4.13
C ALA A 81 -2.72 -7.89 4.58
N GLN A 82 -3.80 -7.15 4.87
CA GLN A 82 -3.72 -5.78 5.38
C GLN A 82 -3.02 -5.74 6.75
N CYS A 83 -3.45 -6.60 7.67
CA CYS A 83 -2.88 -6.69 9.01
C CYS A 83 -1.37 -6.99 8.98
N LEU A 84 -0.93 -7.96 8.18
CA LEU A 84 0.49 -8.28 8.02
C LEU A 84 1.28 -7.11 7.42
N THR A 85 0.69 -6.37 6.49
CA THR A 85 1.32 -5.18 5.88
C THR A 85 1.56 -4.10 6.93
N GLU A 86 0.53 -3.75 7.72
CA GLU A 86 0.63 -2.74 8.77
C GLU A 86 1.61 -3.14 9.87
N LEU A 87 1.56 -4.41 10.32
CA LEU A 87 2.51 -4.92 11.31
C LEU A 87 3.96 -4.88 10.81
N THR A 88 4.17 -5.18 9.52
CA THR A 88 5.51 -5.13 8.92
C THR A 88 6.02 -3.69 8.80
N MET A 89 5.17 -2.74 8.40
CA MET A 89 5.51 -1.31 8.38
C MET A 89 5.88 -0.80 9.78
N ALA A 90 5.00 -1.02 10.76
CA ALA A 90 5.23 -0.56 12.12
C ALA A 90 6.50 -1.18 12.73
N TYR A 91 6.74 -2.46 12.48
CA TYR A 91 7.96 -3.13 12.93
C TYR A 91 9.21 -2.55 12.26
N ALA A 92 9.15 -2.22 10.97
CA ALA A 92 10.27 -1.61 10.27
C ALA A 92 10.61 -0.21 10.82
N GLU A 93 9.60 0.60 11.15
CA GLU A 93 9.78 1.92 11.76
C GLU A 93 10.43 1.82 13.14
N HIS A 94 9.87 0.99 14.04
CA HIS A 94 10.43 0.79 15.37
C HIS A 94 11.85 0.21 15.32
N LEU A 95 12.11 -0.74 14.42
CA LEU A 95 13.45 -1.29 14.24
C LEU A 95 14.44 -0.21 13.77
N ALA A 96 14.03 0.70 12.88
CA ALA A 96 14.88 1.79 12.42
C ALA A 96 15.24 2.75 13.57
N GLU A 97 14.28 3.07 14.44
CA GLU A 97 14.50 3.90 15.64
C GLU A 97 15.47 3.24 16.62
N ASP A 98 15.28 1.94 16.90
CA ASP A 98 16.17 1.16 17.76
C ASP A 98 17.60 1.14 17.21
N LEU A 99 17.77 0.86 15.92
CA LEU A 99 19.07 0.82 15.26
C LEU A 99 19.76 2.19 15.28
N TRP A 100 18.98 3.26 15.10
CA TRP A 100 19.50 4.61 15.23
C TRP A 100 19.97 4.89 16.67
N ALA A 101 19.18 4.53 17.68
CA ALA A 101 19.54 4.71 19.08
C ALA A 101 20.81 3.94 19.46
N PHE A 102 20.98 2.70 18.96
CA PHE A 102 22.20 1.92 19.18
C PHE A 102 23.43 2.54 18.54
N ALA A 103 23.31 3.02 17.30
CA ALA A 103 24.39 3.73 16.63
C ALA A 103 24.77 5.01 17.40
N GLN A 104 23.78 5.77 17.89
CA GLN A 104 24.01 6.98 18.70
C GLN A 104 24.68 6.67 20.04
N HIS A 105 24.35 5.54 20.69
CA HIS A 105 24.96 5.15 21.96
C HIS A 105 26.49 5.03 21.87
N ARG A 106 27.00 4.54 20.73
CA ARG A 106 28.44 4.50 20.43
C ARG A 106 28.96 5.72 19.66
N ARG A 107 28.20 6.82 19.64
CA ARG A 107 28.48 8.10 18.94
C ARG A 107 28.72 7.93 17.43
N GLY A 108 28.15 6.89 16.84
CA GLY A 108 28.25 6.58 15.41
C GLY A 108 27.18 7.29 14.59
N LYS A 109 27.49 7.60 13.32
CA LYS A 109 26.53 8.10 12.32
C LYS A 109 26.08 7.03 11.32
N ILE A 110 26.67 5.85 11.39
CA ILE A 110 26.43 4.74 10.45
C ILE A 110 25.95 3.55 11.27
N ILE A 111 24.81 2.98 10.91
CA ILE A 111 24.32 1.71 11.48
C ILE A 111 25.24 0.58 11.00
N THR A 112 25.72 -0.22 11.94
CA THR A 112 26.65 -1.33 11.72
C THR A 112 26.01 -2.66 12.05
N HIS A 113 26.68 -3.74 11.65
CA HIS A 113 26.26 -5.10 11.98
C HIS A 113 26.13 -5.34 13.50
N GLU A 114 26.92 -4.69 14.35
CA GLU A 114 26.81 -4.82 15.80
C GLU A 114 25.47 -4.28 16.32
N ASP A 115 25.00 -3.18 15.76
CA ASP A 115 23.70 -2.59 16.10
C ASP A 115 22.55 -3.54 15.68
N VAL A 116 22.67 -4.17 14.51
CA VAL A 116 21.70 -5.17 14.04
C VAL A 116 21.69 -6.41 14.93
N LEU A 117 22.85 -6.93 15.32
CA LEU A 117 22.92 -8.06 16.25
C LEU A 117 22.31 -7.73 17.61
N LEU A 118 22.47 -6.48 18.06
CA LEU A 118 21.88 -6.03 19.32
C LEU A 118 20.34 -5.99 19.21
N ALA A 119 19.80 -5.51 18.09
CA ALA A 119 18.36 -5.49 17.83
C ALA A 119 17.75 -6.90 17.86
N VAL A 120 18.40 -7.87 17.23
CA VAL A 120 17.88 -9.25 17.11
C VAL A 120 18.35 -10.19 18.22
N ARG A 121 18.98 -9.66 19.29
CA ARG A 121 19.60 -10.48 20.36
C ARG A 121 18.65 -11.46 21.07
N ARG A 122 17.36 -11.14 21.08
CA ARG A 122 16.28 -11.95 21.71
C ARG A 122 15.63 -12.95 20.76
N ILE A 123 16.03 -12.98 19.49
CA ILE A 123 15.48 -13.86 18.46
C ILE A 123 16.63 -14.70 17.89
N PRO A 124 16.96 -15.85 18.52
CA PRO A 124 18.15 -16.64 18.16
C PRO A 124 18.21 -17.02 16.68
N ALA A 125 17.09 -17.49 16.11
CA ALA A 125 17.02 -17.88 14.69
C ALA A 125 17.35 -16.73 13.72
N VAL A 126 16.87 -15.51 14.01
CA VAL A 126 17.17 -14.33 13.20
C VAL A 126 18.62 -13.91 13.41
N ARG A 127 19.12 -13.97 14.65
CA ARG A 127 20.52 -13.65 14.96
C ARG A 127 21.48 -14.56 14.20
N GLU A 128 21.24 -15.87 14.20
CA GLU A 128 22.04 -16.84 13.44
C GLU A 128 22.02 -16.54 11.94
N SER A 129 20.83 -16.28 11.39
CA SER A 129 20.66 -15.92 9.97
C SER A 129 21.43 -14.64 9.60
N VAL A 130 21.38 -13.61 10.46
CA VAL A 130 22.13 -12.36 10.25
C VAL A 130 23.64 -12.58 10.37
N GLN A 131 24.09 -13.37 11.35
CA GLN A 131 25.51 -13.71 11.50
C GLN A 131 26.04 -14.50 10.29
N ALA A 132 25.20 -15.32 9.66
CA ALA A 132 25.56 -16.06 8.45
C ALA A 132 25.83 -15.14 7.24
N LEU A 133 25.42 -13.86 7.28
CA LEU A 133 25.76 -12.87 6.25
C LEU A 133 27.15 -12.26 6.45
N LEU A 134 27.75 -12.39 7.63
CA LEU A 134 29.09 -11.86 7.86
C LEU A 134 30.17 -12.64 7.10
N PRO A 135 31.16 -11.96 6.50
CA PRO A 135 32.37 -12.61 5.99
C PRO A 135 33.10 -13.39 7.09
N ALA A 136 33.66 -14.55 6.74
CA ALA A 136 34.31 -15.47 7.68
C ALA A 136 35.40 -14.78 8.55
N GLU A 137 36.08 -13.77 8.02
CA GLU A 137 37.12 -13.02 8.74
C GLU A 137 36.58 -12.23 9.94
N ARG A 138 35.34 -11.74 9.87
CA ARG A 138 34.70 -11.03 10.98
C ARG A 138 34.11 -11.99 12.03
N ARG A 139 33.83 -13.24 11.66
CA ARG A 139 33.38 -14.28 12.60
C ARG A 139 34.50 -14.70 13.56
N LYS A 140 35.73 -14.84 13.05
CA LYS A 140 36.90 -15.28 13.84
C LYS A 140 37.29 -14.31 14.96
N LYS A 141 37.20 -13.00 14.72
CA LYS A 141 37.52 -11.97 15.73
C LYS A 141 36.58 -11.99 16.94
N GLN A 142 35.33 -12.42 16.76
CA GLN A 142 34.38 -12.58 17.88
C GLN A 142 34.67 -13.84 18.71
N THR A 143 35.11 -14.94 18.08
CA THR A 143 35.49 -16.16 18.82
C THR A 143 36.75 -15.97 19.66
N THR A 144 37.73 -15.21 19.18
CA THR A 144 38.98 -14.96 19.94
C THR A 144 38.79 -14.05 21.15
N LEU A 145 37.76 -13.20 21.18
CA LEU A 145 37.46 -12.34 22.33
C LEU A 145 36.71 -13.07 23.45
N ASN A 146 35.97 -14.14 23.14
CA ASN A 146 35.18 -14.89 24.13
C ASN A 146 35.96 -16.02 24.84
N LEU A 147 37.24 -16.25 24.48
CA LEU A 147 38.10 -17.31 25.04
C LEU A 147 39.24 -16.77 25.92
N GLY A 148 39.24 -15.47 26.23
CA GLY A 148 40.33 -14.79 26.95
C GLY A 148 39.90 -13.97 28.16
N GLY A 149 38.75 -14.28 28.79
CA GLY A 149 38.25 -13.62 30.00
C GLY A 149 37.97 -14.62 31.11
#